data_AF-A0A9E5ZA07-F1
#
_entry.id   AF-A0A9E5ZA07-F1
#
_cell.length_a   1.000
_cell.length_b   1.000
_cell.length_c   1.000
_cell.angle_alpha   90.00
_cell.angle_beta   90.00
_cell.angle_gamma   90.00
#
_symmetry.space_group_name_H-M   'P 1'
#
loop_
_entity.id
_entity.type
_entity.pdbx_description
1 polymer ?
#
loop_
_entity_poly.entity_id
_entity_poly.type
_entity_poly.pdbx_seq_one_letter_code
_entity_poly.pdbx_strand_id
1 'polypeptide(L)'
;MIYGEDLGWRDIHMHTEQSVQAALYLKTKIMFPIHWGTFNLSNHDWYEPINLAIKYTSKKKIPLVTPKTGETLTYGDPINNVPWWYPLQVLNEGRVDYLYGPVGQ
;
A
#
# COMPACT_ATOMS: atom_id res chain seq x y z
N MET A 1 -10.87 -12.81 -13.57
CA MET A 1 -9.92 -11.81 -14.10
C MET A 1 -8.84 -11.62 -13.06
N ILE A 2 -7.57 -11.66 -13.47
CA ILE A 2 -6.45 -11.42 -12.55
C ILE A 2 -6.32 -9.90 -12.37
N TYR A 3 -6.01 -9.49 -11.14
CA TYR A 3 -5.82 -8.09 -10.72
C TYR A 3 -5.00 -7.27 -11.75
N GLY A 4 -5.60 -6.19 -12.25
CA GLY A 4 -4.93 -5.22 -13.12
C GLY A 4 -4.42 -5.75 -14.47
N GLU A 5 -4.95 -6.88 -14.96
CA GLU A 5 -4.53 -7.43 -16.25
C GLU A 5 -5.38 -6.89 -17.41
N ASP A 6 -4.79 -5.97 -18.19
CA ASP A 6 -5.08 -5.81 -19.61
C ASP A 6 -3.92 -6.35 -20.46
N LEU A 7 -4.16 -6.53 -21.77
CA LEU A 7 -3.15 -7.03 -22.70
C LEU A 7 -1.99 -6.01 -22.79
N GLY A 8 -0.85 -6.35 -22.20
CA GLY A 8 0.38 -5.54 -22.22
C GLY A 8 0.80 -4.97 -20.86
N TRP A 9 -0.08 -4.94 -19.84
CA TRP A 9 0.29 -4.41 -18.51
C TRP A 9 1.52 -5.10 -17.92
N ARG A 10 1.57 -6.44 -18.03
CA ARG A 10 2.65 -7.28 -17.48
C ARG A 10 4.01 -7.04 -18.11
N ASP A 11 4.04 -6.49 -19.33
CA ASP A 11 5.30 -6.23 -20.06
C ASP A 11 5.96 -4.93 -19.60
N ILE A 12 5.18 -4.01 -19.00
CA ILE A 12 5.64 -2.66 -18.62
C ILE A 12 5.44 -2.33 -17.13
N HIS A 13 4.73 -3.17 -16.37
CA HIS A 13 4.49 -2.96 -14.94
C HIS A 13 4.71 -4.22 -14.12
N MET A 14 5.22 -4.03 -12.90
CA MET A 14 5.26 -5.07 -11.88
C MET A 14 3.91 -5.13 -11.15
N HIS A 15 3.42 -6.34 -10.90
CA HIS A 15 2.38 -6.55 -9.89
C HIS A 15 2.93 -6.29 -8.48
N THR A 16 2.03 -5.99 -7.55
CA THR A 16 2.39 -5.68 -6.16
C THR A 16 3.25 -6.77 -5.51
N GLU A 17 2.93 -8.05 -5.73
CA GLU A 17 3.72 -9.16 -5.19
C GLU A 17 5.16 -9.15 -5.72
N GLN A 18 5.33 -8.88 -7.01
CA GLN A 18 6.65 -8.80 -7.64
C GLN A 18 7.45 -7.64 -7.06
N SER A 19 6.82 -6.48 -6.84
CA SER A 19 7.49 -5.30 -6.25
C SER A 19 7.98 -5.59 -4.83
N VAL A 20 7.16 -6.27 -4.02
CA VAL A 20 7.57 -6.72 -2.68
C VAL A 20 8.68 -7.78 -2.75
N GLN A 21 8.63 -8.67 -3.74
CA GLN A 21 9.68 -9.67 -3.95
C GLN A 21 11.02 -9.02 -4.34
N ALA A 22 11.00 -7.97 -5.16
CA ALA A 22 12.19 -7.19 -5.48
C ALA A 22 12.76 -6.50 -4.24
N ALA A 23 11.91 -5.91 -3.39
CA ALA A 23 12.34 -5.32 -2.11
C ALA A 23 13.06 -6.35 -1.21
N LEU A 24 12.53 -7.58 -1.15
CA LEU A 24 13.18 -8.69 -0.43
C LEU A 24 14.58 -9.00 -1.01
N TYR A 25 14.70 -9.14 -2.33
CA TYR A 25 15.96 -9.46 -2.98
C TYR A 25 17.02 -8.36 -2.82
N LEU A 26 16.59 -7.11 -2.82
CA LEU A 26 17.46 -5.96 -2.58
C LEU A 26 17.81 -5.77 -1.09
N LYS A 27 17.23 -6.57 -0.19
CA LYS A 27 17.38 -6.45 1.27
C LYS A 27 17.08 -5.03 1.76
N THR A 28 16.01 -4.43 1.22
CA THR A 28 15.62 -3.06 1.57
C THR A 28 15.34 -2.95 3.07
N LYS A 29 15.79 -1.87 3.68
CA LYS A 29 15.43 -1.56 5.08
C LYS A 29 13.96 -1.16 5.22
N ILE A 30 13.43 -0.45 4.22
CA ILE A 30 12.07 0.06 4.16
C ILE A 30 11.61 0.04 2.70
N MET A 31 10.37 -0.36 2.45
CA MET A 31 9.69 -0.25 1.16
C MET A 31 8.80 1.00 1.14
N PHE A 32 8.96 1.83 0.11
CA PHE A 32 8.06 2.95 -0.21
C PHE A 32 7.36 2.60 -1.53
N PRO A 33 6.05 2.30 -1.53
CA PRO A 33 5.32 2.02 -2.76
C PRO A 33 5.03 3.33 -3.50
N ILE A 34 5.37 3.37 -4.78
CA ILE A 34 5.01 4.45 -5.70
C ILE A 34 4.00 3.94 -6.73
N HIS A 35 3.54 4.82 -7.62
CA HIS A 35 2.67 4.46 -8.74
C HIS A 35 1.27 3.94 -8.33
N TRP A 36 0.76 4.42 -7.20
CA TRP A 36 -0.56 4.13 -6.66
C TRP A 36 -1.20 5.43 -6.12
N GLY A 37 -2.54 5.48 -6.05
CA GLY A 37 -3.27 6.49 -5.28
C GLY A 37 -3.50 7.84 -5.97
N THR A 38 -3.27 7.94 -7.29
CA THR A 38 -3.46 9.21 -8.04
C THR A 38 -4.28 9.05 -9.32
N PHE A 39 -3.94 8.11 -10.21
CA PHE A 39 -4.60 7.95 -11.51
C PHE A 39 -5.18 6.54 -11.66
N ASN A 40 -6.32 6.43 -12.36
CA ASN A 40 -6.91 5.16 -12.74
C ASN A 40 -6.33 4.69 -14.08
N LEU A 41 -5.26 3.90 -14.03
CA LEU A 41 -4.53 3.41 -15.21
C LEU A 41 -4.67 1.89 -15.41
N SER A 42 -5.34 1.18 -14.52
CA SER A 42 -5.47 -0.28 -14.57
C SER A 42 -6.80 -0.74 -13.97
N ASN A 43 -7.24 -1.94 -14.34
CA ASN A 43 -8.53 -2.50 -13.96
C ASN A 43 -8.48 -3.15 -12.57
N HIS A 44 -8.46 -2.32 -11.52
CA HIS A 44 -8.60 -2.73 -10.12
C HIS A 44 -9.13 -1.56 -9.28
N ASP A 45 -9.63 -1.85 -8.07
CA ASP A 45 -9.98 -0.79 -7.13
C ASP A 45 -8.73 -0.01 -6.72
N TRP A 46 -8.84 1.31 -6.58
CA TRP A 46 -7.68 2.18 -6.36
C TRP A 46 -6.91 1.90 -5.05
N TYR A 47 -7.58 1.31 -4.04
CA TYR A 47 -7.00 0.94 -2.75
C TYR A 47 -6.47 -0.52 -2.70
N GLU A 48 -6.77 -1.34 -3.72
CA GLU A 48 -6.33 -2.73 -3.77
C GLU A 48 -4.79 -2.89 -3.80
N PRO A 49 -4.01 -2.10 -4.57
CA PRO A 49 -2.55 -2.23 -4.61
C PRO A 49 -1.90 -2.09 -3.23
N ILE A 50 -2.32 -1.11 -2.43
CA ILE A 50 -1.71 -0.83 -1.14
C ILE A 50 -2.08 -1.89 -0.10
N ASN A 51 -3.32 -2.40 -0.15
CA ASN A 51 -3.75 -3.51 0.70
C ASN A 51 -2.96 -4.79 0.40
N LEU A 52 -2.70 -5.07 -0.88
CA LEU A 52 -1.83 -6.17 -1.29
C LEU A 52 -0.39 -5.95 -0.83
N ALA A 53 0.12 -4.71 -0.91
CA ALA A 53 1.47 -4.38 -0.47
C ALA A 53 1.62 -4.70 1.02
N ILE A 54 0.71 -4.21 1.87
CA ILE A 54 0.67 -4.50 3.32
C ILE A 54 0.65 -6.00 3.57
N LYS A 55 -0.25 -6.74 2.90
CA LYS A 55 -0.35 -8.20 3.06
C LYS A 55 0.97 -8.91 2.72
N TYR A 56 1.61 -8.53 1.63
CA TYR A 56 2.83 -9.20 1.18
C TYR A 56 4.08 -8.78 1.97
N THR A 57 4.19 -7.50 2.36
CA THR A 57 5.31 -7.01 3.17
C THR A 57 5.24 -7.57 4.59
N SER A 58 4.06 -7.65 5.20
CA SER A 58 3.87 -8.27 6.52
C SER A 58 4.29 -9.75 6.51
N LYS A 59 3.90 -10.51 5.47
CA LYS A 59 4.33 -11.91 5.30
C LYS A 59 5.85 -12.07 5.17
N LYS A 60 6.51 -11.11 4.49
CA LYS A 60 7.95 -11.14 4.22
C LYS A 60 8.78 -10.36 5.25
N LYS A 61 8.13 -9.80 6.29
CA LYS A 61 8.74 -8.98 7.34
C LYS A 61 9.54 -7.79 6.79
N ILE A 62 9.02 -7.15 5.75
CA ILE A 62 9.62 -5.95 5.15
C ILE A 62 8.91 -4.73 5.73
N PRO A 63 9.62 -3.79 6.38
CA PRO A 63 9.00 -2.53 6.81
C PRO A 63 8.45 -1.76 5.60
N LEU A 64 7.21 -1.28 5.71
CA LEU A 64 6.51 -0.53 4.66
C LEU A 64 6.19 0.86 5.20
N VAL A 65 6.34 1.90 4.39
CA VAL A 65 5.79 3.25 4.66
C VAL A 65 4.63 3.54 3.72
N THR A 66 3.60 4.22 4.23
CA THR A 66 2.41 4.59 3.45
C THR A 66 2.08 6.08 3.63
N PRO A 67 2.97 6.99 3.20
CA PRO A 67 2.76 8.43 3.41
C PRO A 67 1.48 8.90 2.70
N LYS A 68 0.79 9.84 3.31
CA LYS A 68 -0.31 10.57 2.66
C LYS A 68 0.27 11.49 1.58
N THR A 69 -0.52 11.79 0.55
CA THR A 69 -0.14 12.77 -0.48
C THR A 69 0.27 14.10 0.17
N GLY A 70 1.51 14.53 -0.09
CA GLY A 70 2.10 15.75 0.49
C GLY A 70 2.79 15.57 1.84
N GLU A 71 2.73 14.39 2.45
CA GLU A 71 3.45 14.08 3.69
C GLU A 71 4.96 13.92 3.43
N THR A 72 5.78 14.50 4.30
CA THR A 72 7.25 14.36 4.25
C THR A 72 7.68 13.23 5.18
N LEU A 73 8.57 12.37 4.69
CA LEU A 73 9.22 11.34 5.51
C LEU A 73 10.69 11.67 5.70
N THR A 74 11.18 11.57 6.94
CA THR A 74 12.61 11.67 7.26
C THR A 74 13.16 10.27 7.50
N TYR A 75 14.27 9.93 6.86
CA TYR A 75 14.93 8.65 7.10
C TYR A 75 15.47 8.58 8.55
N GLY A 76 15.09 7.53 9.28
CA GLY A 76 15.49 7.32 10.68
C GLY A 76 14.37 7.61 11.68
N ASP A 77 13.34 8.36 11.27
CA ASP A 77 12.16 8.56 12.10
C ASP A 77 11.33 7.27 12.23
N PRO A 78 10.56 7.11 13.32
CA PRO A 78 9.64 6.00 13.46
C PRO A 78 8.65 5.92 12.30
N ILE A 79 8.38 4.70 11.82
CA ILE A 79 7.34 4.45 10.82
C ILE A 79 5.97 4.56 11.51
N ASN A 80 5.18 5.56 11.12
CA ASN A 80 3.82 5.75 11.60
C ASN A 80 2.83 5.73 10.43
N ASN A 81 2.39 4.54 10.03
CA ASN A 81 1.46 4.41 8.92
C ASN A 81 0.03 4.68 9.36
N VAL A 82 -0.65 5.58 8.66
CA VAL A 82 -2.10 5.76 8.73
C VAL A 82 -2.75 5.25 7.45
N PRO A 83 -3.84 4.48 7.53
CA PRO A 83 -4.47 3.90 6.34
C PRO A 83 -5.41 4.92 5.68
N TRP A 84 -4.84 6.05 5.26
CA TRP A 84 -5.56 7.24 4.79
C TRP A 84 -6.43 7.01 3.56
N TRP A 85 -6.27 5.88 2.87
CA TRP A 85 -7.09 5.50 1.72
C TRP A 85 -8.45 4.93 2.10
N TYR A 86 -8.66 4.56 3.36
CA TYR A 86 -9.99 4.19 3.83
C TYR A 86 -10.81 5.43 4.18
N PRO A 87 -12.12 5.44 3.86
CA PRO A 87 -13.01 6.45 4.38
C PRO A 87 -13.07 6.36 5.91
N LEU A 88 -13.14 7.53 6.53
CA LEU A 88 -13.45 7.65 7.95
C LEU A 88 -14.92 7.26 8.18
N GLN A 89 -15.18 6.43 9.17
CA GLN A 89 -16.51 6.17 9.70
C GLN A 89 -16.64 6.81 11.08
N VAL A 90 -17.75 7.52 11.28
CA VAL A 90 -18.17 7.96 12.62
C VAL A 90 -18.78 6.76 13.33
N LEU A 91 -18.15 6.30 14.40
CA LEU A 91 -18.69 5.36 15.36
C LEU A 91 -19.64 6.08 16.33
N ASN A 92 -20.43 5.32 17.09
CA ASN A 92 -21.34 5.87 18.09
C ASN A 92 -20.59 6.80 19.07
N GLU A 93 -21.26 7.87 19.49
CA GLU A 93 -20.75 8.87 20.44
C GLU A 93 -19.58 9.73 19.93
N GLY A 94 -19.50 9.98 18.61
CA GLY A 94 -18.58 10.97 18.04
C GLY A 94 -17.12 10.49 17.92
N ARG A 95 -16.86 9.19 18.12
CA ARG A 95 -15.57 8.58 17.79
C ARG A 95 -15.46 8.41 16.28
N VAL A 96 -14.29 8.65 15.70
CA VAL A 96 -14.02 8.47 14.26
C VAL A 96 -12.93 7.42 14.10
N ASP A 97 -13.18 6.40 13.28
CA ASP A 97 -12.22 5.34 12.97
C ASP A 97 -12.22 5.04 11.46
N TYR A 98 -11.23 4.31 10.94
CA TYR A 98 -11.18 3.91 9.53
C TYR A 98 -12.00 2.64 9.30
N LEU A 99 -12.83 2.63 8.24
CA LEU A 99 -13.48 1.39 7.80
C LEU A 99 -12.38 0.36 7.45
N TYR A 100 -12.43 -0.83 8.05
CA TYR A 100 -11.47 -1.92 7.81
C TYR A 100 -10.02 -1.63 8.25
N GLY A 101 -9.85 -1.00 9.43
CA GLY A 101 -8.54 -0.81 10.08
C GLY A 101 -7.62 -2.05 9.98
N PRO A 102 -6.28 -1.85 9.97
CA PRO A 102 -5.35 -2.86 9.49
C PRO A 102 -5.49 -4.17 10.27
N VAL A 103 -5.79 -5.24 9.54
CA VAL A 103 -5.66 -6.61 10.05
C VAL A 103 -4.17 -6.88 10.26
N GLY A 104 -3.73 -6.79 11.52
CA GLY A 104 -2.38 -7.13 11.95
C GLY A 104 -1.37 -5.99 11.76
N GLN A 105 -1.27 -5.10 12.74
CA GLN A 105 -0.01 -4.48 13.10
C GLN A 105 0.83 -5.48 13.90
#